data_AF-A0AAW1L3U6-F1
#
_entry.id   AF-A0AAW1L3U6-F1
#
_cell.length_a   1.000
_cell.length_b   1.000
_cell.length_c   1.000
_cell.angle_alpha   90.00
_cell.angle_beta   90.00
_cell.angle_gamma   90.00
#
_symmetry.space_group_name_H-M   'P 1'
#
loop_
_entity.id
_entity.type
_entity.pdbx_description
1 polymer ?
#
loop_
_entity_poly.entity_id
_entity_poly.type
_entity_poly.pdbx_seq_one_letter_code
_entity_poly.pdbx_strand_id
1 'polypeptide(L)'
;MKRSQLFLIFIFFYLAPTQAAGCSISLNNDITEPQPLILTPQGGYGNDAFFLPSSGDRILLTDNQLVDIACPNGNVLVAGASLGSSTSQASTIPYHTARFTGNTCLTGYREIEIGFIVGSRFLTIMLLCFDQARQHTLYSQFNLTKTIGGYQTGYPRPSWLQGSGFFTVSGVDSLYTRNQQRITINRLLGLSDSSYQYIAETSDLYLARGHLTAKADFLFGAQHRATFYLVNAAPQWQTFNGRNWNNLEQDVRNYASRNAVDLVVYTGTHGVTTLLHSVTGAETELYLYVNGAARGIPVPRIFWKLVYDPVRKAGTVFIGVNNPYILNPSKDIICTNVCSQYSWLTWRATDVEDGYSYCCSVADFRRTVTTFPNLEVTQLL
;
A
#
# COMPACT_ATOMS: atom_id res chain seq x y z
N MET A 1 -80.91 -23.43 4.15
CA MET A 1 -80.26 -22.11 4.32
C MET A 1 -78.78 -22.25 3.98
N LYS A 2 -78.34 -21.59 2.90
CA LYS A 2 -77.02 -21.78 2.28
C LYS A 2 -75.91 -21.09 3.08
N ARG A 3 -74.83 -21.82 3.39
CA ARG A 3 -73.58 -21.29 3.95
C ARG A 3 -72.85 -20.50 2.87
N SER A 4 -72.55 -19.23 3.13
CA SER A 4 -71.69 -18.40 2.28
C SER A 4 -70.22 -18.68 2.64
N GLN A 5 -69.46 -19.26 1.71
CA GLN A 5 -68.01 -19.37 1.82
C GLN A 5 -67.36 -18.05 1.37
N LEU A 6 -66.56 -17.45 2.24
CA LEU A 6 -65.74 -16.29 1.94
C LEU A 6 -64.46 -16.77 1.23
N PHE A 7 -64.28 -16.45 -0.05
CA PHE A 7 -63.04 -16.70 -0.79
C PHE A 7 -62.08 -15.52 -0.58
N LEU A 8 -60.96 -15.73 0.12
CA LEU A 8 -59.83 -14.81 0.10
C LEU A 8 -59.02 -15.05 -1.19
N ILE A 9 -58.93 -14.04 -2.05
CA ILE A 9 -58.03 -14.04 -3.22
C ILE A 9 -56.71 -13.39 -2.77
N PHE A 10 -55.65 -14.19 -2.67
CA PHE A 10 -54.28 -13.67 -2.54
C PHE A 10 -53.76 -13.31 -3.93
N ILE A 11 -53.67 -12.02 -4.23
CA ILE A 11 -53.00 -11.52 -5.43
C ILE A 11 -51.49 -11.53 -5.16
N PHE A 12 -50.79 -12.55 -5.67
CA PHE A 12 -49.34 -12.52 -5.77
C PHE A 12 -48.96 -11.63 -6.96
N PHE A 13 -48.43 -10.43 -6.68
CA PHE A 13 -47.71 -9.67 -7.69
C PHE A 13 -46.41 -10.41 -8.02
N TYR A 14 -46.40 -11.17 -9.10
CA TYR A 14 -45.17 -11.58 -9.75
C TYR A 14 -44.53 -10.31 -10.34
N LEU A 15 -43.59 -9.71 -9.60
CA LEU A 15 -42.62 -8.81 -10.20
C LEU A 15 -41.76 -9.66 -11.13
N ALA A 16 -42.05 -9.62 -12.43
CA ALA A 16 -41.12 -10.14 -13.43
C ALA A 16 -39.77 -9.44 -13.20
N PRO A 17 -38.64 -10.19 -13.11
CA PRO A 17 -37.35 -9.56 -13.00
C PRO A 17 -37.15 -8.72 -14.27
N THR A 18 -37.13 -7.40 -14.13
CA THR A 18 -36.63 -6.52 -15.17
C THR A 18 -35.20 -6.96 -15.45
N GLN A 19 -34.95 -7.59 -16.61
CA GLN A 19 -33.58 -7.79 -17.08
C GLN A 19 -32.95 -6.42 -17.19
N ALA A 20 -32.10 -6.07 -16.23
CA ALA A 20 -31.30 -4.86 -16.32
C ALA A 20 -30.38 -5.03 -17.54
N ALA A 21 -30.58 -4.21 -18.57
CA ALA A 21 -29.68 -4.15 -19.71
C ALA A 21 -28.30 -3.68 -19.20
N GLY A 22 -27.28 -4.53 -19.35
CA GLY A 22 -25.93 -4.27 -18.85
C GLY A 22 -25.04 -5.51 -18.90
N CYS A 23 -23.75 -5.31 -18.66
CA CYS A 23 -22.73 -6.36 -18.62
C CYS A 23 -22.01 -6.34 -17.26
N SER A 24 -21.46 -7.48 -16.83
CA SER A 24 -20.60 -7.55 -15.65
C SER A 24 -19.22 -8.07 -16.04
N ILE A 25 -18.17 -7.50 -15.45
CA ILE A 25 -16.78 -7.94 -15.62
C ILE A 25 -16.23 -8.36 -14.25
N SER A 26 -15.92 -9.65 -14.07
CA SER A 26 -15.19 -10.16 -12.90
C SER A 26 -13.70 -9.87 -13.04
N LEU A 27 -13.13 -9.20 -12.05
CA LEU A 27 -11.70 -8.89 -12.01
C LEU A 27 -10.84 -10.16 -12.00
N ASN A 28 -11.30 -11.25 -11.38
CA ASN A 28 -10.50 -12.47 -11.24
C ASN A 28 -10.77 -13.51 -12.36
N ASN A 29 -11.85 -13.37 -13.15
CA ASN A 29 -12.24 -14.40 -14.12
C ASN A 29 -12.37 -13.91 -15.57
N ASP A 30 -12.72 -12.63 -15.80
CA ASP A 30 -13.12 -12.16 -17.14
C ASP A 30 -12.06 -11.30 -17.83
N ILE A 31 -11.00 -10.87 -17.12
CA ILE A 31 -9.94 -10.02 -17.68
C ILE A 31 -8.70 -10.86 -18.01
N THR A 32 -8.43 -11.04 -19.29
CA THR A 32 -7.30 -11.85 -19.78
C THR A 32 -5.97 -11.10 -19.69
N GLU A 33 -4.87 -11.83 -19.43
CA GLU A 33 -3.53 -11.27 -19.45
C GLU A 33 -2.96 -11.18 -20.88
N PRO A 34 -2.19 -10.13 -21.21
CA PRO A 34 -1.99 -8.90 -20.45
C PRO A 34 -3.29 -8.07 -20.33
N GLN A 35 -3.59 -7.60 -19.11
CA GLN A 35 -4.85 -6.92 -18.82
C GLN A 35 -4.81 -5.43 -19.20
N PRO A 36 -5.79 -4.89 -19.96
CA PRO A 36 -5.88 -3.46 -20.18
C PRO A 36 -6.35 -2.73 -18.91
N LEU A 37 -6.18 -1.41 -18.88
CA LEU A 37 -6.80 -0.55 -17.86
C LEU A 37 -8.28 -0.35 -18.21
N ILE A 38 -9.17 -0.50 -17.23
CA ILE A 38 -10.61 -0.23 -17.34
C ILE A 38 -10.91 1.08 -16.60
N LEU A 39 -11.08 2.15 -17.37
CA LEU A 39 -10.99 3.52 -16.88
C LEU A 39 -12.32 4.26 -17.06
N THR A 40 -12.56 5.21 -16.16
CA THR A 40 -13.63 6.18 -16.35
C THR A 40 -13.17 7.27 -17.34
N PRO A 41 -14.07 7.80 -18.21
CA PRO A 41 -13.68 8.79 -19.21
C PRO A 41 -13.10 10.10 -18.65
N GLN A 42 -13.49 10.49 -17.43
CA GLN A 42 -13.12 11.77 -16.83
C GLN A 42 -12.25 11.65 -15.58
N GLY A 43 -12.04 10.44 -15.08
CA GLY A 43 -11.21 10.23 -13.90
C GLY A 43 -9.73 10.47 -14.18
N GLY A 44 -9.04 11.02 -13.19
CA GLY A 44 -7.61 11.35 -13.28
C GLY A 44 -6.80 11.00 -12.03
N TYR A 45 -7.44 10.65 -10.92
CA TYR A 45 -6.77 10.46 -9.65
C TYR A 45 -7.41 9.34 -8.84
N GLY A 46 -6.57 8.49 -8.24
CA GLY A 46 -6.96 7.43 -7.33
C GLY A 46 -8.07 6.54 -7.89
N ASN A 47 -9.09 6.32 -7.08
CA ASN A 47 -10.22 5.46 -7.40
C ASN A 47 -11.11 6.02 -8.52
N ASP A 48 -11.18 7.34 -8.69
CA ASP A 48 -12.06 7.97 -9.68
C ASP A 48 -11.61 7.68 -11.11
N ALA A 49 -10.32 7.35 -11.32
CA ALA A 49 -9.77 6.99 -12.62
C ALA A 49 -10.24 5.61 -13.12
N PHE A 50 -10.72 4.72 -12.26
CA PHE A 50 -11.00 3.32 -12.59
C PHE A 50 -12.46 2.94 -12.33
N PHE A 51 -13.00 2.02 -13.12
CA PHE A 51 -14.28 1.42 -12.80
C PHE A 51 -14.13 0.42 -11.64
N LEU A 52 -14.61 0.78 -10.45
CA LEU A 52 -14.51 -0.10 -9.28
C LEU A 52 -15.61 -1.18 -9.29
N PRO A 53 -15.38 -2.35 -8.68
CA PRO A 53 -16.42 -3.33 -8.44
C PRO A 53 -17.59 -2.74 -7.65
N SER A 54 -18.83 -3.12 -7.98
CA SER A 54 -20.00 -2.75 -7.17
C SER A 54 -20.42 -3.83 -6.16
N SER A 55 -20.03 -5.08 -6.42
CA SER A 55 -20.27 -6.23 -5.55
C SER A 55 -19.20 -7.30 -5.76
N GLY A 56 -18.55 -7.73 -4.68
CA GLY A 56 -17.44 -8.68 -4.75
C GLY A 56 -16.35 -8.14 -5.67
N ASP A 57 -15.95 -8.96 -6.64
CA ASP A 57 -14.94 -8.62 -7.66
C ASP A 57 -15.56 -8.20 -9.01
N ARG A 58 -16.86 -7.87 -9.06
CA ARG A 58 -17.56 -7.57 -10.32
C ARG A 58 -17.77 -6.08 -10.52
N ILE A 59 -17.27 -5.57 -11.63
CA ILE A 59 -17.67 -4.28 -12.20
C ILE A 59 -19.00 -4.48 -12.91
N LEU A 60 -20.00 -3.65 -12.60
CA LEU A 60 -21.26 -3.60 -13.34
C LEU A 60 -21.25 -2.41 -14.29
N LEU A 61 -21.53 -2.68 -15.56
CA LEU A 61 -21.66 -1.68 -16.61
C LEU A 61 -23.11 -1.62 -17.07
N THR A 62 -23.69 -0.43 -17.07
CA THR A 62 -25.06 -0.20 -17.55
C THR A 62 -25.09 -0.02 -19.06
N ASP A 63 -26.27 -0.16 -19.66
CA ASP A 63 -26.46 0.13 -21.09
C ASP A 63 -25.97 1.54 -21.47
N ASN A 64 -25.32 1.65 -22.63
CA ASN A 64 -24.70 2.87 -23.17
C ASN A 64 -23.64 3.54 -22.28
N GLN A 65 -23.09 2.85 -21.28
CA GLN A 65 -22.03 3.38 -20.43
C GLN A 65 -20.71 3.49 -21.19
N LEU A 66 -20.11 4.68 -21.16
CA LEU A 66 -18.79 4.92 -21.76
C LEU A 66 -17.69 4.39 -20.85
N VAL A 67 -16.81 3.57 -21.43
CA VAL A 67 -15.64 2.98 -20.77
C VAL A 67 -14.41 3.25 -21.61
N ASP A 68 -13.38 3.80 -20.97
CA ASP A 68 -12.07 3.97 -21.59
C ASP A 68 -11.25 2.68 -21.35
N ILE A 69 -10.79 2.05 -22.42
CA ILE A 69 -9.88 0.91 -22.37
C ILE A 69 -8.51 1.38 -22.84
N ALA A 70 -7.50 1.25 -21.98
CA ALA A 70 -6.16 1.76 -22.28
C ALA A 70 -5.05 0.73 -22.03
N CYS A 71 -4.06 0.72 -22.93
CA CYS A 71 -2.82 -0.04 -22.81
C CYS A 71 -1.61 0.90 -22.96
N PRO A 72 -1.23 1.67 -21.92
CA PRO A 72 -0.04 2.51 -21.95
C PRO A 72 1.20 1.76 -22.45
N ASN A 73 1.83 2.28 -23.50
CA ASN A 73 2.96 1.66 -24.21
C ASN A 73 2.65 0.29 -24.86
N GLY A 74 1.40 0.03 -25.20
CA GLY A 74 0.94 -1.17 -25.91
C GLY A 74 -0.25 -0.87 -26.83
N ASN A 75 -0.82 -1.93 -27.39
CA ASN A 75 -2.03 -1.88 -28.21
C ASN A 75 -3.19 -2.56 -27.47
N VAL A 76 -4.42 -2.06 -27.68
CA VAL A 76 -5.66 -2.75 -27.28
C VAL A 76 -6.06 -3.66 -28.43
N LEU A 77 -6.13 -4.97 -28.18
CA LEU A 77 -6.71 -5.93 -29.12
C LEU A 77 -8.17 -6.16 -28.73
N VAL A 78 -9.09 -5.60 -29.52
CA VAL A 78 -10.53 -5.85 -29.39
C VAL A 78 -10.88 -7.01 -30.32
N ALA A 79 -10.91 -8.23 -29.80
CA ALA A 79 -11.41 -9.37 -30.53
C ALA A 79 -12.95 -9.31 -30.57
N GLY A 80 -13.51 -8.95 -31.73
CA GLY A 80 -14.95 -8.95 -31.95
C GLY A 80 -15.50 -10.37 -31.99
N ALA A 81 -16.23 -10.77 -30.96
CA ALA A 81 -17.16 -11.89 -31.02
C ALA A 81 -18.49 -11.47 -30.42
N SER A 82 -19.57 -11.72 -31.16
CA SER A 82 -20.98 -11.61 -30.78
C SER A 82 -21.22 -11.85 -29.28
N LEU A 83 -22.03 -10.97 -28.65
CA LEU A 83 -22.61 -11.05 -27.30
C LEU A 83 -22.40 -12.41 -26.61
N GLY A 84 -21.31 -12.52 -25.84
CA GLY A 84 -20.97 -13.72 -25.06
C GLY A 84 -19.49 -13.86 -24.68
N SER A 85 -18.55 -13.29 -25.44
CA SER A 85 -17.11 -13.45 -25.16
C SER A 85 -16.22 -12.44 -25.91
N SER A 86 -16.45 -11.14 -25.76
CA SER A 86 -15.45 -10.13 -26.18
C SER A 86 -14.46 -9.89 -25.04
N THR A 87 -13.37 -10.63 -25.02
CA THR A 87 -12.25 -10.37 -24.11
C THR A 87 -11.38 -9.26 -24.72
N SER A 88 -11.36 -8.08 -24.07
CA SER A 88 -10.40 -7.03 -24.42
C SER A 88 -9.05 -7.41 -23.83
N GLN A 89 -8.07 -7.71 -24.68
CA GLN A 89 -6.72 -8.11 -24.29
C GLN A 89 -5.72 -7.02 -24.66
N ALA A 90 -4.79 -6.70 -23.77
CA ALA A 90 -3.68 -5.83 -24.10
C ALA A 90 -2.56 -6.64 -24.79
N SER A 91 -1.87 -6.04 -25.76
CA SER A 91 -0.70 -6.69 -26.36
C SER A 91 0.48 -6.82 -25.40
N THR A 92 0.53 -5.94 -24.38
CA THR A 92 1.56 -5.85 -23.35
C THR A 92 0.94 -5.38 -22.04
N ILE A 93 1.58 -5.67 -20.91
CA ILE A 93 1.11 -5.20 -19.61
C ILE A 93 1.19 -3.65 -19.60
N PRO A 94 0.11 -2.94 -19.22
CA PRO A 94 0.11 -1.48 -19.04
C PRO A 94 1.33 -0.97 -18.29
N TYR A 95 2.10 -0.10 -18.93
CA TYR A 95 3.30 0.45 -18.32
C TYR A 95 2.96 1.58 -17.34
N HIS A 96 3.38 1.42 -16.09
CA HIS A 96 3.28 2.44 -15.05
C HIS A 96 4.51 3.36 -15.04
N THR A 97 4.36 4.60 -14.56
CA THR A 97 5.42 5.60 -14.48
C THR A 97 5.44 6.22 -13.09
N ALA A 98 6.64 6.43 -12.55
CA ALA A 98 6.89 7.29 -11.41
C ALA A 98 7.60 8.57 -11.90
N ARG A 99 7.14 9.75 -11.46
CA ARG A 99 7.78 11.03 -11.79
C ARG A 99 7.62 12.05 -10.67
N PHE A 100 8.54 13.02 -10.59
CA PHE A 100 8.31 14.20 -9.76
C PHE A 100 7.13 15.00 -10.32
N THR A 101 6.23 15.47 -9.46
CA THR A 101 5.10 16.32 -9.86
C THR A 101 5.53 17.76 -10.16
N GLY A 102 6.69 18.16 -9.62
CA GLY A 102 7.13 19.56 -9.57
C GLY A 102 6.65 20.28 -8.31
N ASN A 103 5.70 19.70 -7.57
CA ASN A 103 5.26 20.21 -6.28
C ASN A 103 6.24 19.85 -5.17
N THR A 104 6.00 20.47 -4.02
CA THR A 104 6.63 20.08 -2.75
C THR A 104 5.59 19.42 -1.84
N CYS A 105 6.07 18.57 -0.95
CA CYS A 105 5.30 17.99 0.14
C CYS A 105 5.96 18.40 1.47
N LEU A 106 5.13 18.60 2.50
CA LEU A 106 5.57 19.20 3.77
C LEU A 106 6.40 20.48 3.51
N THR A 107 7.35 20.81 4.38
CA THR A 107 8.24 21.97 4.20
C THR A 107 9.52 21.57 3.47
N GLY A 108 9.47 21.57 2.13
CA GLY A 108 10.68 21.53 1.28
C GLY A 108 11.07 20.15 0.74
N TYR A 109 10.25 19.12 0.91
CA TYR A 109 10.49 17.80 0.31
C TYR A 109 9.81 17.69 -1.05
N ARG A 110 10.19 16.69 -1.84
CA ARG A 110 9.77 16.55 -3.23
C ARG A 110 8.61 15.57 -3.31
N GLU A 111 7.54 15.97 -4.00
CA GLU A 111 6.43 15.08 -4.26
C GLU A 111 6.68 14.25 -5.53
N ILE A 112 6.43 12.94 -5.43
CA ILE A 112 6.46 11.98 -6.53
C ILE A 112 5.05 11.44 -6.72
N GLU A 113 4.59 11.37 -7.95
CA GLU A 113 3.38 10.64 -8.33
C GLU A 113 3.73 9.36 -9.07
N ILE A 114 2.99 8.29 -8.78
CA ILE A 114 3.07 7.02 -9.49
C ILE A 114 1.71 6.71 -10.08
N GLY A 115 1.70 6.33 -11.35
CA GLY A 115 0.46 6.18 -12.11
C GLY A 115 0.67 5.69 -13.54
N PHE A 116 -0.28 5.99 -14.41
CA PHE A 116 -0.28 5.59 -15.82
C PHE A 116 -0.43 6.80 -16.74
N ILE A 117 0.32 6.83 -17.83
CA ILE A 117 0.17 7.86 -18.88
C ILE A 117 -0.85 7.36 -19.90
N VAL A 118 -2.00 8.03 -20.03
CA VAL A 118 -3.07 7.68 -20.96
C VAL A 118 -3.45 8.91 -21.78
N GLY A 119 -3.01 8.97 -23.02
CA GLY A 119 -3.13 10.17 -23.85
C GLY A 119 -2.40 11.34 -23.20
N SER A 120 -3.12 12.44 -22.93
CA SER A 120 -2.59 13.60 -22.19
C SER A 120 -2.74 13.50 -20.67
N ARG A 121 -3.46 12.48 -20.15
CA ARG A 121 -3.71 12.31 -18.71
C ARG A 121 -2.57 11.53 -18.06
N PHE A 122 -2.25 11.92 -16.83
CA PHE A 122 -1.48 11.09 -15.90
C PHE A 122 -2.42 10.63 -14.80
N LEU A 123 -2.68 9.32 -14.74
CA LEU A 123 -3.61 8.70 -13.80
C LEU A 123 -2.86 8.32 -12.52
N THR A 124 -2.75 9.27 -11.59
CA THR A 124 -2.04 9.08 -10.33
C THR A 124 -2.80 8.12 -9.43
N ILE A 125 -2.15 7.05 -8.97
CA ILE A 125 -2.74 6.09 -8.03
C ILE A 125 -2.15 6.19 -6.62
N MET A 126 -0.94 6.75 -6.50
CA MET A 126 -0.34 7.06 -5.21
C MET A 126 0.61 8.27 -5.33
N LEU A 127 0.73 8.98 -4.21
CA LEU A 127 1.69 10.06 -4.01
C LEU A 127 2.72 9.64 -2.97
N LEU A 128 3.94 10.16 -3.09
CA LEU A 128 5.04 9.93 -2.17
C LEU A 128 5.69 11.27 -1.81
N CYS A 129 6.01 11.45 -0.54
CA CYS A 129 6.82 12.56 -0.07
C CYS A 129 8.26 12.12 0.14
N PHE A 130 9.19 12.63 -0.69
CA PHE A 130 10.55 12.10 -0.80
C PHE A 130 11.61 13.08 -0.29
N ASP A 131 12.45 12.61 0.64
CA ASP A 131 13.67 13.28 1.08
C ASP A 131 14.84 12.83 0.20
N GLN A 132 15.17 13.64 -0.80
CA GLN A 132 16.26 13.36 -1.74
C GLN A 132 17.65 13.45 -1.08
N ALA A 133 17.81 14.22 0.00
CA ALA A 133 19.08 14.34 0.70
C ALA A 133 19.41 13.05 1.46
N ARG A 134 18.42 12.48 2.15
CA ARG A 134 18.55 11.20 2.87
C ARG A 134 18.20 9.97 2.02
N GLN A 135 17.68 10.19 0.81
CA GLN A 135 17.33 9.17 -0.16
C GLN A 135 16.30 8.16 0.36
N HIS A 136 15.24 8.68 0.97
CA HIS A 136 14.13 7.86 1.47
C HIS A 136 12.81 8.60 1.39
N THR A 137 11.73 7.83 1.47
CA THR A 137 10.36 8.35 1.47
C THR A 137 9.88 8.54 2.90
N LEU A 138 9.39 9.75 3.17
CA LEU A 138 8.83 10.13 4.47
C LEU A 138 7.46 9.49 4.66
N TYR A 139 6.61 9.57 3.65
CA TYR A 139 5.34 8.84 3.59
C TYR A 139 4.86 8.61 2.14
N SER A 140 4.06 7.58 1.95
CA SER A 140 3.17 7.39 0.80
C SER A 140 1.73 7.75 1.15
N GLN A 141 0.93 8.02 0.13
CA GLN A 141 -0.51 8.29 0.24
C GLN A 141 -1.24 7.60 -0.91
N PHE A 142 -2.38 6.97 -0.62
CA PHE A 142 -3.30 6.45 -1.63
C PHE A 142 -4.75 6.40 -1.11
N ASN A 143 -5.71 6.20 -2.03
CA ASN A 143 -7.11 6.00 -1.71
C ASN A 143 -7.42 4.49 -1.63
N LEU A 144 -7.85 4.02 -0.46
CA LEU A 144 -8.32 2.66 -0.26
C LEU A 144 -9.83 2.62 -0.48
N THR A 145 -10.27 1.93 -1.52
CA THR A 145 -11.70 1.75 -1.82
C THR A 145 -12.37 0.79 -0.84
N LYS A 146 -13.63 1.06 -0.50
CA LYS A 146 -14.50 0.11 0.23
C LYS A 146 -14.72 -1.20 -0.50
N THR A 147 -14.49 -1.24 -1.81
CA THR A 147 -14.68 -2.46 -2.62
C THR A 147 -13.42 -3.31 -2.69
N ILE A 148 -12.38 -2.98 -1.91
CA ILE A 148 -11.07 -3.66 -1.94
C ILE A 148 -11.17 -5.16 -1.68
N GLY A 149 -12.23 -5.66 -1.04
CA GLY A 149 -12.48 -7.10 -0.89
C GLY A 149 -12.55 -7.87 -2.23
N GLY A 150 -12.81 -7.18 -3.34
CA GLY A 150 -12.82 -7.72 -4.70
C GLY A 150 -11.50 -7.62 -5.47
N TYR A 151 -10.38 -7.28 -4.81
CA TYR A 151 -9.08 -7.13 -5.48
C TYR A 151 -8.64 -8.40 -6.22
N GLN A 152 -7.80 -8.21 -7.24
CA GLN A 152 -7.24 -9.33 -8.00
C GLN A 152 -6.26 -10.14 -7.15
N THR A 153 -6.44 -11.44 -7.15
CA THR A 153 -5.56 -12.36 -6.39
C THR A 153 -4.53 -13.01 -7.30
N GLY A 154 -3.39 -13.44 -6.74
CA GLY A 154 -2.38 -14.18 -7.50
C GLY A 154 -1.62 -13.42 -8.60
N TYR A 155 -1.91 -12.13 -8.84
CA TYR A 155 -1.28 -11.38 -9.93
C TYR A 155 0.26 -11.34 -9.82
N PRO A 156 1.04 -11.63 -10.88
CA PRO A 156 2.50 -11.73 -10.80
C PRO A 156 3.21 -10.47 -10.31
N ARG A 157 4.19 -10.65 -9.41
CA ARG A 157 5.04 -9.56 -8.90
C ARG A 157 6.13 -9.23 -9.93
N PRO A 158 6.37 -7.95 -10.27
CA PRO A 158 7.50 -7.54 -11.09
C PRO A 158 8.79 -7.45 -10.26
N SER A 159 9.92 -7.24 -10.93
CA SER A 159 11.16 -6.77 -10.29
C SER A 159 11.00 -5.32 -9.81
N TRP A 160 11.76 -4.96 -8.79
CA TRP A 160 11.79 -3.58 -8.28
C TRP A 160 12.47 -2.62 -9.26
N LEU A 161 11.90 -1.43 -9.39
CA LEU A 161 12.43 -0.35 -10.21
C LEU A 161 13.01 0.75 -9.33
N GLN A 162 14.26 1.13 -9.58
CA GLN A 162 14.84 2.30 -8.91
C GLN A 162 14.15 3.61 -9.35
N GLY A 163 13.67 3.66 -10.59
CA GLY A 163 13.21 4.90 -11.21
C GLY A 163 14.37 5.83 -11.59
N SER A 164 14.09 6.85 -12.40
CA SER A 164 15.10 7.78 -12.88
C SER A 164 15.04 9.09 -12.09
N GLY A 165 16.21 9.61 -11.69
CA GLY A 165 16.35 10.94 -11.08
C GLY A 165 15.93 11.06 -9.61
N PHE A 166 15.44 10.00 -8.97
CA PHE A 166 15.06 10.03 -7.55
C PHE A 166 16.26 9.89 -6.61
N PHE A 167 17.09 8.88 -6.84
CA PHE A 167 18.23 8.54 -6.00
C PHE A 167 19.52 9.10 -6.61
N THR A 168 20.41 9.62 -5.76
CA THR A 168 21.79 9.96 -6.15
C THR A 168 22.73 8.79 -5.95
N VAL A 169 22.35 7.82 -5.11
CA VAL A 169 23.02 6.53 -4.96
C VAL A 169 22.68 5.62 -6.13
N SER A 170 23.73 5.06 -6.73
CA SER A 170 23.61 4.05 -7.77
C SER A 170 23.34 2.67 -7.15
N GLY A 171 22.57 1.85 -7.86
CA GLY A 171 22.33 0.47 -7.45
C GLY A 171 21.57 0.32 -6.13
N VAL A 172 20.58 1.18 -5.86
CA VAL A 172 19.80 1.12 -4.60
C VAL A 172 19.23 -0.27 -4.35
N ASP A 173 18.82 -0.95 -5.42
CA ASP A 173 18.29 -2.31 -5.33
C ASP A 173 19.30 -3.32 -4.74
N SER A 174 20.59 -3.19 -5.08
CA SER A 174 21.63 -4.11 -4.61
C SER A 174 21.96 -3.93 -3.13
N LEU A 175 21.70 -2.74 -2.58
CA LEU A 175 21.87 -2.45 -1.15
C LEU A 175 20.97 -3.30 -0.26
N TYR A 176 19.84 -3.76 -0.79
CA TYR A 176 18.92 -4.66 -0.11
C TYR A 176 19.32 -6.14 -0.20
N THR A 177 20.43 -6.50 -0.86
CA THR A 177 20.92 -7.88 -0.80
C THR A 177 21.53 -8.17 0.57
N ARG A 178 21.33 -9.40 1.09
CA ARG A 178 21.90 -9.79 2.40
C ARG A 178 23.40 -9.58 2.47
N ASN A 179 24.13 -9.86 1.38
CA ASN A 179 25.57 -9.68 1.33
C ASN A 179 25.96 -8.21 1.50
N GLN A 180 25.29 -7.30 0.79
CA GLN A 180 25.59 -5.87 0.92
C GLN A 180 25.15 -5.32 2.28
N GLN A 181 23.98 -5.75 2.79
CA GLN A 181 23.53 -5.41 4.14
C GLN A 181 24.54 -5.85 5.18
N ARG A 182 25.03 -7.09 5.11
CA ARG A 182 26.00 -7.64 6.06
C ARG A 182 27.28 -6.81 6.08
N ILE A 183 27.85 -6.52 4.91
CA ILE A 183 29.04 -5.67 4.81
C ILE A 183 28.78 -4.29 5.42
N THR A 184 27.73 -3.60 5.00
CA THR A 184 27.47 -2.22 5.45
C THR A 184 27.14 -2.15 6.94
N ILE A 185 26.22 -2.99 7.42
CA ILE A 185 25.73 -2.96 8.81
C ILE A 185 26.79 -3.47 9.78
N ASN A 186 27.53 -4.53 9.43
CA ASN A 186 28.57 -5.04 10.32
C ASN A 186 29.68 -4.01 10.51
N ARG A 187 30.10 -3.29 9.45
CA ARG A 187 31.08 -2.21 9.57
C ARG A 187 30.59 -1.08 10.47
N LEU A 188 29.32 -0.68 10.37
CA LEU A 188 28.73 0.30 11.28
C LEU A 188 28.80 -0.16 12.75
N LEU A 189 28.65 -1.46 12.99
CA LEU A 189 28.59 -2.06 14.32
C LEU A 189 29.94 -2.57 14.84
N GLY A 190 31.05 -2.38 14.10
CA GLY A 190 32.36 -2.91 14.48
C GLY A 190 32.47 -4.44 14.44
N LEU A 191 31.64 -5.09 13.63
CA LEU A 191 31.66 -6.53 13.39
C LEU A 191 32.46 -6.85 12.11
N SER A 192 32.91 -8.10 12.00
CA SER A 192 33.46 -8.61 10.73
C SER A 192 32.42 -8.55 9.61
N ASP A 193 32.84 -8.21 8.38
CA ASP A 193 31.99 -8.20 7.17
C ASP A 193 31.25 -9.53 6.93
N SER A 194 31.76 -10.65 7.46
CA SER A 194 31.17 -11.99 7.33
C SER A 194 30.27 -12.40 8.50
N SER A 195 30.12 -11.58 9.56
CA SER A 195 29.31 -11.95 10.72
C SER A 195 27.82 -12.09 10.39
N TYR A 196 27.20 -13.16 10.88
CA TYR A 196 25.77 -13.42 10.75
C TYR A 196 24.94 -12.97 11.97
N GLN A 197 25.54 -12.20 12.89
CA GLN A 197 24.90 -11.82 14.16
C GLN A 197 23.54 -11.13 13.98
N TYR A 198 23.44 -10.20 13.01
CA TYR A 198 22.21 -9.45 12.75
C TYR A 198 21.63 -9.68 11.36
N ILE A 199 22.46 -9.92 10.35
CA ILE A 199 22.01 -10.27 9.00
C ILE A 199 22.29 -11.75 8.77
N ALA A 200 21.25 -12.56 8.95
CA ALA A 200 21.35 -14.00 8.88
C ALA A 200 21.69 -14.49 7.47
N GLU A 201 22.22 -15.70 7.38
CA GLU A 201 22.52 -16.35 6.12
C GLU A 201 21.24 -16.78 5.37
N THR A 202 20.31 -17.44 6.07
CA THR A 202 19.17 -18.13 5.45
C THR A 202 17.80 -17.85 6.08
N SER A 203 17.70 -17.27 7.30
CA SER A 203 16.43 -16.98 8.00
C SER A 203 15.87 -15.58 7.72
N ASP A 204 14.66 -15.24 8.18
CA ASP A 204 14.02 -13.92 7.94
C ASP A 204 14.66 -12.72 8.67
N LEU A 205 15.84 -12.89 9.27
CA LEU A 205 16.62 -11.80 9.85
C LEU A 205 17.46 -11.09 8.77
N TYR A 206 16.78 -10.29 7.97
CA TYR A 206 17.36 -9.36 6.98
C TYR A 206 16.37 -8.21 6.72
N LEU A 207 16.85 -7.12 6.12
CA LEU A 207 16.00 -5.99 5.73
C LEU A 207 15.43 -6.23 4.32
N ALA A 208 14.13 -6.40 4.22
CA ALA A 208 13.40 -6.43 2.97
C ALA A 208 13.13 -5.00 2.45
N ARG A 209 12.72 -4.93 1.19
CA ARG A 209 12.10 -3.75 0.59
C ARG A 209 10.64 -3.70 1.09
N GLY A 210 10.44 -3.14 2.28
CA GLY A 210 9.12 -3.02 2.88
C GLY A 210 8.30 -1.97 2.15
N HIS A 211 7.16 -2.36 1.58
CA HIS A 211 6.29 -1.42 0.86
C HIS A 211 5.70 -0.38 1.82
N LEU A 212 5.59 0.87 1.38
CA LEU A 212 4.79 1.89 2.07
C LEU A 212 3.32 1.80 1.62
N THR A 213 3.07 1.81 0.32
CA THR A 213 1.77 1.41 -0.25
C THR A 213 1.88 -0.04 -0.74
N ALA A 214 1.15 -0.97 -0.13
CA ALA A 214 1.32 -2.38 -0.42
C ALA A 214 0.68 -2.78 -1.75
N LYS A 215 1.21 -3.84 -2.37
CA LYS A 215 0.65 -4.43 -3.60
C LYS A 215 -0.86 -4.67 -3.49
N ALA A 216 -1.29 -5.31 -2.40
CA ALA A 216 -2.67 -5.73 -2.20
C ALA A 216 -3.62 -4.59 -1.79
N ASP A 217 -3.11 -3.37 -1.61
CA ASP A 217 -3.92 -2.19 -1.30
C ASP A 217 -4.67 -1.64 -2.52
N PHE A 218 -4.39 -2.18 -3.71
CA PHE A 218 -5.06 -1.84 -4.96
C PHE A 218 -5.89 -3.00 -5.52
N LEU A 219 -6.92 -2.66 -6.28
CA LEU A 219 -7.81 -3.64 -6.91
C LEU A 219 -7.14 -4.35 -8.09
N PHE A 220 -6.51 -3.58 -8.98
CA PHE A 220 -6.08 -4.08 -10.30
C PHE A 220 -4.62 -4.54 -10.30
N GLY A 221 -4.33 -5.58 -11.08
CA GLY A 221 -3.01 -6.16 -11.27
C GLY A 221 -2.02 -5.17 -11.87
N ALA A 222 -2.46 -4.31 -12.80
CA ALA A 222 -1.64 -3.21 -13.29
C ALA A 222 -1.22 -2.26 -12.15
N GLN A 223 -2.14 -1.92 -11.24
CA GLN A 223 -1.84 -1.09 -10.06
C GLN A 223 -0.91 -1.81 -9.08
N HIS A 224 -1.07 -3.13 -8.91
CA HIS A 224 -0.17 -3.95 -8.09
C HIS A 224 1.29 -3.84 -8.54
N ARG A 225 1.53 -3.84 -9.85
CA ARG A 225 2.89 -3.71 -10.39
C ARG A 225 3.47 -2.33 -10.15
N ALA A 226 2.63 -1.29 -10.20
CA ALA A 226 3.03 0.09 -9.97
C ALA A 226 3.52 0.36 -8.52
N THR A 227 3.28 -0.55 -7.58
CA THR A 227 3.81 -0.41 -6.21
C THR A 227 5.31 -0.74 -6.09
N PHE A 228 5.93 -1.33 -7.10
CA PHE A 228 7.31 -1.87 -7.06
C PHE A 228 8.38 -0.85 -7.49
N TYR A 229 8.19 0.43 -7.14
CA TYR A 229 9.28 1.41 -7.20
C TYR A 229 10.02 1.48 -5.87
N LEU A 230 11.35 1.59 -5.87
CA LEU A 230 12.14 1.69 -4.63
C LEU A 230 11.82 2.95 -3.82
N VAL A 231 11.30 4.00 -4.45
CA VAL A 231 10.74 5.17 -3.73
C VAL A 231 9.43 4.85 -2.99
N ASN A 232 8.78 3.72 -3.22
CA ASN A 232 7.65 3.23 -2.41
C ASN A 232 8.10 2.18 -1.38
N ALA A 233 9.40 2.11 -1.07
CA ALA A 233 9.94 1.18 -0.11
C ALA A 233 10.84 1.83 0.93
N ALA A 234 10.91 1.21 2.10
CA ALA A 234 11.92 1.49 3.12
C ALA A 234 12.50 0.17 3.69
N PRO A 235 13.73 0.18 4.24
CA PRO A 235 14.32 -1.00 4.86
C PRO A 235 13.50 -1.50 6.04
N GLN A 236 12.90 -2.67 5.90
CA GLN A 236 12.01 -3.24 6.92
C GLN A 236 12.48 -4.66 7.26
N TRP A 237 12.66 -4.98 8.53
CA TRP A 237 13.03 -6.33 8.92
C TRP A 237 11.99 -7.32 8.42
N GLN A 238 12.43 -8.42 7.78
CA GLN A 238 11.51 -9.34 7.13
C GLN A 238 10.60 -10.04 8.15
N THR A 239 11.07 -10.30 9.37
CA THR A 239 10.24 -10.81 10.47
C THR A 239 9.10 -9.85 10.83
N PHE A 240 9.29 -8.53 10.69
CA PHE A 240 8.23 -7.53 10.87
C PHE A 240 7.34 -7.37 9.63
N ASN A 241 7.96 -7.14 8.46
CA ASN A 241 7.30 -6.96 7.17
C ASN A 241 6.34 -8.12 6.85
N GLY A 242 6.79 -9.36 7.04
CA GLY A 242 6.02 -10.57 6.73
C GLY A 242 5.04 -11.02 7.81
N ARG A 243 4.99 -10.34 8.97
CA ARG A 243 4.18 -10.73 10.13
C ARG A 243 3.21 -9.61 10.54
N ASN A 244 3.45 -8.91 11.65
CA ASN A 244 2.48 -7.95 12.18
C ASN A 244 2.18 -6.82 11.19
N TRP A 245 3.15 -6.40 10.37
CA TRP A 245 2.90 -5.37 9.36
C TRP A 245 1.95 -5.87 8.26
N ASN A 246 2.19 -7.06 7.71
CA ASN A 246 1.30 -7.68 6.73
C ASN A 246 -0.10 -7.95 7.30
N ASN A 247 -0.20 -8.36 8.57
CA ASN A 247 -1.49 -8.55 9.25
C ASN A 247 -2.25 -7.23 9.36
N LEU A 248 -1.59 -6.14 9.80
CA LEU A 248 -2.19 -4.81 9.83
C LEU A 248 -2.70 -4.37 8.45
N GLU A 249 -1.89 -4.54 7.41
CA GLU A 249 -2.29 -4.20 6.04
C GLU A 249 -3.53 -4.99 5.60
N GLN A 250 -3.61 -6.28 5.92
CA GLN A 250 -4.78 -7.12 5.66
C GLN A 250 -6.01 -6.68 6.47
N ASP A 251 -5.82 -6.37 7.74
CA ASP A 251 -6.87 -5.95 8.65
C ASP A 251 -7.49 -4.61 8.22
N VAL A 252 -6.68 -3.66 7.75
CA VAL A 252 -7.15 -2.38 7.21
C VAL A 252 -8.00 -2.58 5.95
N ARG A 253 -7.57 -3.46 5.02
CA ARG A 253 -8.38 -3.79 3.83
C ARG A 253 -9.70 -4.46 4.22
N ASN A 254 -9.66 -5.40 5.16
CA ASN A 254 -10.85 -6.05 5.69
C ASN A 254 -11.80 -5.06 6.37
N TYR A 255 -11.26 -4.11 7.15
CA TYR A 255 -12.03 -3.05 7.80
C TYR A 255 -12.76 -2.19 6.77
N ALA A 256 -12.05 -1.70 5.74
CA ALA A 256 -12.64 -0.88 4.68
C ALA A 256 -13.80 -1.62 3.98
N SER A 257 -13.58 -2.89 3.64
CA SER A 257 -14.57 -3.70 2.94
C SER A 257 -15.78 -4.08 3.79
N ARG A 258 -15.57 -4.53 5.04
CA ARG A 258 -16.66 -4.93 5.93
C ARG A 258 -17.55 -3.77 6.36
N ASN A 259 -16.97 -2.58 6.52
CA ASN A 259 -17.71 -1.39 6.93
C ASN A 259 -18.19 -0.53 5.75
N ALA A 260 -17.89 -0.94 4.51
CA ALA A 260 -18.23 -0.22 3.29
C ALA A 260 -17.75 1.25 3.30
N VAL A 261 -16.53 1.50 3.79
CA VAL A 261 -15.95 2.85 3.92
C VAL A 261 -14.76 3.05 2.97
N ASP A 262 -14.77 4.19 2.28
CA ASP A 262 -13.64 4.66 1.48
C ASP A 262 -12.69 5.44 2.39
N LEU A 263 -11.39 5.10 2.33
CA LEU A 263 -10.38 5.62 3.24
C LEU A 263 -9.24 6.29 2.46
N VAL A 264 -8.57 7.24 3.10
CA VAL A 264 -7.27 7.75 2.66
C VAL A 264 -6.23 7.18 3.61
N VAL A 265 -5.25 6.47 3.06
CA VAL A 265 -4.22 5.81 3.85
C VAL A 265 -2.88 6.47 3.57
N TYR A 266 -2.16 6.76 4.65
CA TYR A 266 -0.78 7.20 4.58
C TYR A 266 0.09 6.20 5.31
N THR A 267 1.20 5.81 4.70
CA THR A 267 2.20 4.97 5.35
C THR A 267 3.53 5.68 5.32
N GLY A 268 4.19 5.80 6.47
CA GLY A 268 5.48 6.46 6.53
C GLY A 268 6.41 5.87 7.55
N THR A 269 7.54 6.55 7.70
CA THR A 269 8.65 6.13 8.56
C THR A 269 9.03 7.22 9.54
N HIS A 270 9.64 6.87 10.66
CA HIS A 270 10.13 7.85 11.64
C HIS A 270 11.36 7.33 12.41
N GLY A 271 12.37 8.19 12.53
CA GLY A 271 13.63 7.89 13.22
C GLY A 271 14.48 6.83 12.50
N VAL A 272 15.67 6.57 13.03
CA VAL A 272 16.56 5.51 12.55
C VAL A 272 16.75 4.48 13.66
N THR A 273 16.60 3.19 13.35
CA THR A 273 16.80 2.15 14.36
C THR A 273 18.28 2.04 14.72
N THR A 274 18.56 1.60 15.94
CA THR A 274 19.91 1.38 16.43
C THR A 274 20.15 -0.07 16.83
N LEU A 275 21.40 -0.49 16.77
CA LEU A 275 21.92 -1.71 17.40
C LEU A 275 23.19 -1.37 18.17
N LEU A 276 23.58 -2.21 19.12
CA LEU A 276 24.79 -1.98 19.91
C LEU A 276 26.03 -2.26 19.07
N HIS A 277 26.97 -1.32 19.07
CA HIS A 277 28.30 -1.53 18.51
C HIS A 277 29.07 -2.57 19.34
N SER A 278 29.68 -3.55 18.68
CA SER A 278 30.31 -4.72 19.31
C SER A 278 31.47 -4.36 20.25
N VAL A 279 32.25 -3.35 19.90
CA VAL A 279 33.42 -2.89 20.67
C VAL A 279 33.07 -1.88 21.77
N THR A 280 32.27 -0.85 21.44
CA THR A 280 32.03 0.28 22.36
C THR A 280 30.75 0.12 23.20
N GLY A 281 29.84 -0.76 22.80
CA GLY A 281 28.51 -0.88 23.43
C GLY A 281 27.58 0.30 23.19
N ALA A 282 27.95 1.28 22.34
CA ALA A 282 27.11 2.42 22.02
C ALA A 282 25.97 2.03 21.07
N GLU A 283 24.81 2.69 21.19
CA GLU A 283 23.73 2.60 20.21
C GLU A 283 24.19 3.25 18.88
N THR A 284 24.19 2.47 17.80
CA THR A 284 24.59 2.93 16.46
C THR A 284 23.43 2.83 15.49
N GLU A 285 23.12 3.93 14.82
CA GLU A 285 22.09 4.00 13.78
C GLU A 285 22.44 3.18 12.53
N LEU A 286 21.43 2.53 11.94
CA LEU A 286 21.60 1.68 10.77
C LEU A 286 21.21 2.38 9.46
N TYR A 287 22.04 2.20 8.43
CA TYR A 287 21.83 2.73 7.09
C TYR A 287 22.21 1.68 6.05
N LEU A 288 21.51 1.62 4.92
CA LEU A 288 21.90 0.73 3.82
C LEU A 288 23.01 1.32 2.94
N TYR A 289 23.16 2.66 2.94
CA TYR A 289 24.24 3.35 2.24
C TYR A 289 25.13 4.14 3.20
N VAL A 290 26.44 3.88 3.12
CA VAL A 290 27.49 4.52 3.92
C VAL A 290 28.69 4.80 3.01
N ASN A 291 29.12 6.06 2.92
CA ASN A 291 30.35 6.45 2.22
C ASN A 291 31.04 7.61 2.97
N GLY A 292 32.11 7.31 3.71
CA GLY A 292 32.74 8.27 4.62
C GLY A 292 31.75 8.75 5.69
N ALA A 293 31.47 10.05 5.72
CA ALA A 293 30.44 10.64 6.59
C ALA A 293 29.02 10.62 5.97
N ALA A 294 28.91 10.40 4.66
CA ALA A 294 27.61 10.36 4.00
C ALA A 294 26.82 9.12 4.43
N ARG A 295 25.52 9.32 4.69
CA ARG A 295 24.54 8.30 5.06
C ARG A 295 23.31 8.46 4.18
N GLY A 296 22.74 7.35 3.74
CA GLY A 296 21.53 7.34 2.92
C GLY A 296 20.74 6.06 3.12
N ILE A 297 19.45 6.12 2.82
CA ILE A 297 18.51 5.00 2.99
C ILE A 297 18.57 4.49 4.44
N PRO A 298 18.18 5.34 5.41
CA PRO A 298 18.11 4.94 6.81
C PRO A 298 17.20 3.73 6.99
N VAL A 299 17.55 2.87 7.95
CA VAL A 299 16.65 1.81 8.42
C VAL A 299 15.70 2.45 9.45
N PRO A 300 14.41 2.62 9.17
CA PRO A 300 13.50 3.30 10.07
C PRO A 300 13.46 2.64 11.44
N ARG A 301 13.34 3.46 12.50
CA ARG A 301 13.02 2.95 13.85
C ARG A 301 11.57 2.47 13.91
N ILE A 302 10.67 3.27 13.33
CA ILE A 302 9.23 3.03 13.35
C ILE A 302 8.66 3.14 11.93
N PHE A 303 7.76 2.23 11.59
CA PHE A 303 6.79 2.40 10.52
C PHE A 303 5.45 2.80 11.13
N TRP A 304 4.76 3.73 10.47
CA TRP A 304 3.44 4.20 10.89
C TRP A 304 2.47 4.17 9.71
N LYS A 305 1.20 3.87 9.98
CA LYS A 305 0.11 3.87 9.00
C LYS A 305 -1.07 4.67 9.55
N LEU A 306 -1.33 5.86 9.01
CA LEU A 306 -2.57 6.58 9.25
C LEU A 306 -3.65 5.98 8.37
N VAL A 307 -4.74 5.53 8.99
CA VAL A 307 -5.97 5.17 8.31
C VAL A 307 -7.00 6.25 8.63
N TYR A 308 -7.45 6.97 7.60
CA TYR A 308 -8.28 8.15 7.74
C TYR A 308 -9.56 8.03 6.93
N ASP A 309 -10.70 8.22 7.59
CA ASP A 309 -12.01 8.41 6.98
C ASP A 309 -12.26 9.91 6.78
N PRO A 310 -12.23 10.41 5.52
CA PRO A 310 -12.38 11.83 5.25
C PRO A 310 -13.80 12.35 5.49
N VAL A 311 -14.83 11.48 5.46
CA VAL A 311 -16.23 11.86 5.66
C VAL A 311 -16.49 12.14 7.13
N ARG A 312 -16.03 11.24 8.00
CA ARG A 312 -16.19 11.36 9.46
C ARG A 312 -15.09 12.18 10.14
N LYS A 313 -14.05 12.58 9.40
CA LYS A 313 -12.78 13.12 9.91
C LYS A 313 -12.20 12.25 11.04
N ALA A 314 -12.35 10.95 10.89
CA ALA A 314 -11.98 9.94 11.89
C ALA A 314 -10.65 9.30 11.46
N GLY A 315 -9.68 9.19 12.38
CA GLY A 315 -8.37 8.67 12.01
C GLY A 315 -7.54 8.15 13.17
N THR A 316 -6.77 7.11 12.86
CA THR A 316 -5.90 6.42 13.82
C THR A 316 -4.57 6.10 13.16
N VAL A 317 -3.49 6.25 13.91
CA VAL A 317 -2.14 5.88 13.45
C VAL A 317 -1.76 4.55 14.07
N PHE A 318 -1.55 3.54 13.24
CA PHE A 318 -1.04 2.24 13.65
C PHE A 318 0.48 2.23 13.52
N ILE A 319 1.17 1.72 14.52
CA ILE A 319 2.62 1.78 14.67
C ILE A 319 3.20 0.38 14.72
N GLY A 320 4.31 0.16 14.01
CA GLY A 320 5.15 -1.01 14.15
C GLY A 320 6.62 -0.60 14.35
N VAL A 321 7.26 -1.17 15.36
CA VAL A 321 8.67 -0.95 15.70
C VAL A 321 9.52 -1.90 14.85
N ASN A 322 10.43 -1.33 14.07
CA ASN A 322 11.20 -2.05 13.06
C ASN A 322 12.57 -2.49 13.60
N ASN A 323 12.55 -3.34 14.63
CA ASN A 323 13.77 -3.94 15.17
C ASN A 323 13.46 -5.21 15.99
N PRO A 324 13.76 -6.41 15.45
CA PRO A 324 13.49 -7.67 16.13
C PRO A 324 14.46 -7.97 17.29
N TYR A 325 15.46 -7.12 17.52
CA TYR A 325 16.48 -7.30 18.57
C TYR A 325 16.22 -6.46 19.83
N ILE A 326 15.10 -5.73 19.89
CA ILE A 326 14.77 -4.91 21.05
C ILE A 326 14.45 -5.81 22.24
N LEU A 327 15.12 -5.56 23.37
CA LEU A 327 14.79 -6.23 24.63
C LEU A 327 13.68 -5.50 25.40
N ASN A 328 13.60 -4.17 25.26
CA ASN A 328 12.60 -3.33 25.90
C ASN A 328 12.08 -2.25 24.94
N PRO A 329 10.82 -2.36 24.45
CA PRO A 329 10.26 -1.42 23.47
C PRO A 329 9.82 -0.08 24.08
N SER A 330 9.99 0.15 25.39
CA SER A 330 9.50 1.36 26.05
C SER A 330 10.02 2.67 25.43
N LYS A 331 11.25 2.67 24.89
CA LYS A 331 11.84 3.82 24.20
C LYS A 331 11.20 4.10 22.84
N ASP A 332 10.50 3.13 22.27
CA ASP A 332 9.89 3.17 20.94
C ASP A 332 8.39 3.46 21.01
N ILE A 333 7.80 3.58 22.21
CA ILE A 333 6.41 3.98 22.43
C ILE A 333 6.34 5.51 22.46
N ILE A 334 5.79 6.11 21.41
CA ILE A 334 5.80 7.58 21.22
C ILE A 334 4.45 8.26 21.53
N CYS A 335 3.46 7.49 21.99
CA CYS A 335 2.11 7.96 22.27
C CYS A 335 1.41 7.03 23.27
N THR A 336 0.26 7.46 23.77
CA THR A 336 -0.65 6.59 24.54
C THR A 336 -1.27 5.53 23.63
N ASN A 337 -1.13 4.26 24.00
CA ASN A 337 -1.66 3.15 23.21
C ASN A 337 -3.20 3.07 23.28
N VAL A 338 -3.86 3.24 22.13
CA VAL A 338 -5.33 3.16 21.99
C VAL A 338 -5.80 1.90 21.26
N CYS A 339 -4.97 0.87 21.10
CA CYS A 339 -5.35 -0.32 20.33
C CYS A 339 -6.54 -1.09 20.88
N SER A 340 -6.83 -0.97 22.17
CA SER A 340 -7.99 -1.62 22.80
C SER A 340 -9.33 -1.20 22.17
N GLN A 341 -9.36 -0.11 21.39
CA GLN A 341 -10.54 0.36 20.67
C GLN A 341 -10.82 -0.44 19.37
N TYR A 342 -9.88 -1.26 18.89
CA TYR A 342 -9.98 -1.93 17.59
C TYR A 342 -9.94 -3.46 17.75
N SER A 343 -11.11 -4.06 17.97
CA SER A 343 -11.27 -5.51 18.08
C SER A 343 -11.05 -6.27 16.75
N TRP A 344 -10.96 -5.55 15.63
CA TRP A 344 -10.72 -6.12 14.30
C TRP A 344 -9.24 -6.35 13.98
N LEU A 345 -8.31 -5.89 14.82
CA LEU A 345 -6.88 -6.14 14.66
C LEU A 345 -6.51 -7.57 15.05
N THR A 346 -5.67 -8.22 14.24
CA THR A 346 -5.27 -9.63 14.40
C THR A 346 -3.78 -9.80 14.68
N TRP A 347 -3.00 -8.72 14.68
CA TRP A 347 -1.57 -8.75 14.96
C TRP A 347 -1.24 -9.24 16.39
N ARG A 348 -0.04 -9.81 16.54
CA ARG A 348 0.53 -10.17 17.85
C ARG A 348 1.30 -8.97 18.39
N ALA A 349 0.57 -7.94 18.82
CA ALA A 349 1.11 -6.60 19.08
C ALA A 349 2.34 -6.56 20.01
N THR A 350 2.45 -7.45 21.00
CA THR A 350 3.57 -7.48 21.95
C THR A 350 4.72 -8.40 21.54
N ASP A 351 4.60 -9.10 20.41
CA ASP A 351 5.65 -9.97 19.88
C ASP A 351 6.70 -9.12 19.16
N VAL A 352 7.90 -9.03 19.73
CA VAL A 352 8.99 -8.20 19.21
C VAL A 352 9.56 -8.78 17.91
N GLU A 353 9.64 -10.11 17.80
CA GLU A 353 10.21 -10.76 16.60
C GLU A 353 9.34 -10.48 15.38
N ASP A 354 8.01 -10.58 15.56
CA ASP A 354 7.01 -10.22 14.56
C ASP A 354 6.84 -8.71 14.34
N GLY A 355 7.51 -7.88 15.15
CA GLY A 355 7.43 -6.42 15.17
C GLY A 355 6.43 -5.89 16.20
N TYR A 356 6.97 -5.37 17.31
CA TYR A 356 6.17 -4.77 18.39
C TYR A 356 5.30 -3.63 17.83
N SER A 357 4.02 -3.63 18.18
CA SER A 357 3.03 -2.78 17.53
C SER A 357 2.05 -2.15 18.52
N TYR A 358 1.57 -0.95 18.20
CA TYR A 358 0.60 -0.21 19.01
C TYR A 358 -0.14 0.85 18.18
N CYS A 359 -1.07 1.58 18.79
CA CYS A 359 -1.95 2.51 18.09
C CYS A 359 -1.94 3.86 18.79
N CYS A 360 -1.88 4.94 18.01
CA CYS A 360 -1.93 6.31 18.50
C CYS A 360 -3.19 7.01 17.98
N SER A 361 -3.70 7.94 18.80
CA SER A 361 -4.49 9.03 18.23
C SER A 361 -3.62 9.91 17.33
N VAL A 362 -4.19 10.52 16.30
CA VAL A 362 -3.45 11.43 15.41
C VAL A 362 -2.91 12.64 16.17
N ALA A 363 -3.66 13.16 17.14
CA ALA A 363 -3.25 14.30 17.94
C ALA A 363 -1.99 14.02 18.78
N ASP A 364 -1.90 12.83 19.40
CA ASP A 364 -0.74 12.46 20.21
C ASP A 364 0.47 12.12 19.33
N PHE A 365 0.25 11.37 18.24
CA PHE A 365 1.30 11.00 17.28
C PHE A 365 2.07 12.21 16.72
N ARG A 366 1.33 13.26 16.33
CA ARG A 366 1.90 14.50 15.74
C ARG A 366 2.76 15.31 16.69
N ARG A 367 2.74 15.04 18.00
CA ARG A 367 3.65 15.68 18.97
C ARG A 367 5.10 15.22 18.78
N THR A 368 5.29 14.00 18.26
CA THR A 368 6.60 13.39 18.05
C THR A 368 7.00 13.39 16.58
N VAL A 369 6.07 13.03 15.68
CA VAL A 369 6.35 12.90 14.25
C VAL A 369 5.84 14.12 13.49
N THR A 370 6.77 15.02 13.15
CA THR A 370 6.47 16.27 12.41
C THR A 370 6.44 16.08 10.89
N THR A 371 7.01 14.99 10.36
CA THR A 371 6.96 14.62 8.94
C THR A 371 5.67 13.89 8.61
N PHE A 372 4.53 14.55 8.83
CA PHE A 372 3.20 13.98 8.75
C PHE A 372 2.24 14.93 7.99
N PRO A 373 1.30 14.42 7.16
CA PRO A 373 0.39 15.27 6.41
C PRO A 373 -0.49 16.13 7.32
N ASN A 374 -0.71 17.38 6.91
CA ASN A 374 -1.63 18.27 7.60
C ASN A 374 -3.08 17.92 7.24
N LEU A 375 -3.80 17.32 8.19
CA LEU A 375 -5.17 16.83 8.05
C LEU A 375 -5.96 17.15 9.31
N GLU A 376 -7.21 17.55 9.17
CA GLU A 376 -8.12 17.69 10.30
C GLU A 376 -8.62 16.31 10.72
N VAL A 377 -8.38 15.94 11.98
CA VAL A 377 -8.84 14.66 12.55
C VAL A 377 -9.49 14.96 13.89
N THR A 378 -10.79 14.68 14.00
CA THR A 378 -11.62 15.08 15.13
C THR A 378 -11.92 13.93 16.10
N GLN A 379 -11.71 12.68 15.66
CA GLN A 379 -11.99 11.48 16.44
C GLN A 379 -11.13 10.30 15.96
N LEU A 380 -11.13 9.22 16.75
CA LEU A 380 -10.54 7.93 16.36
C LEU A 380 -11.34 7.27 15.23
N LEU A 381 -10.67 6.43 14.43
CA LEU A 381 -11.22 5.76 13.23
C LEU A 381 -12.52 4.98 13.46
#